data_AF-A0A508T8B3-F1
#
_entry.id   AF-A0A508T8B3-F1
#
_cell.length_a   1.000
_cell.length_b   1.000
_cell.length_c   1.000
_cell.angle_alpha   90.00
_cell.angle_beta   90.00
_cell.angle_gamma   90.00
#
_symmetry.space_group_name_H-M   'P 1'
#
loop_
_entity.id
_entity.type
_entity.pdbx_description
1 polymer ?
#
loop_
_entity_poly.entity_id
_entity_poly.type
_entity_poly.pdbx_seq_one_letter_code
_entity_poly.pdbx_strand_id
1 'polypeptide(L)'
;MCGAALTRYFTHPDWLQQVWFAGNHSDVGGSYPENEARLSDISLGWMAHAAENFPDGKTPDGFGIKLDDRFLKLNPDPLGP
;
A
#
# COMPACT_ATOMS: atom_id res chain seq x y z
N MET A 1 15.45 36.27 22.17
CA MET A 1 16.92 36.16 21.94
C MET A 1 17.18 34.96 21.05
N CYS A 2 18.26 35.03 20.28
CA CYS A 2 18.73 34.14 19.21
C CYS A 2 18.60 32.63 19.44
N GLY A 3 18.39 31.91 18.33
CA GLY A 3 18.51 30.46 18.25
C GLY A 3 18.24 29.92 16.84
N ALA A 4 18.87 30.50 15.82
CA ALA A 4 18.82 29.97 14.45
C ALA A 4 19.71 28.71 14.35
N ALA A 5 19.09 27.54 14.24
CA ALA A 5 19.57 26.36 13.49
C ALA A 5 18.76 25.12 13.94
N LEU A 6 18.12 24.42 12.98
CA LEU A 6 17.99 22.94 12.88
C LEU A 6 16.64 22.41 12.37
N THR A 7 15.60 23.22 12.14
CA THR A 7 14.28 22.65 11.80
C THR A 7 13.97 22.60 10.30
N ARG A 8 14.90 22.10 9.46
CA ARG A 8 14.50 21.52 8.16
C ARG A 8 14.09 20.06 8.37
N TYR A 9 13.16 19.82 9.31
CA TYR A 9 12.61 18.48 9.51
C TYR A 9 11.81 18.14 8.26
N PHE A 10 12.13 17.01 7.65
CA PHE A 10 11.29 16.35 6.67
C PHE A 10 9.93 16.08 7.31
N THR A 11 9.03 17.05 7.24
CA THR A 11 7.62 16.85 7.58
C THR A 11 7.04 15.99 6.47
N HIS A 12 6.94 14.69 6.74
CA HIS A 12 6.22 13.77 5.87
C HIS A 12 4.75 14.23 5.89
N PRO A 13 4.13 14.44 4.73
CA PRO A 13 2.75 14.88 4.73
C PRO A 13 1.83 13.78 5.28
N ASP A 14 0.83 14.16 6.07
CA ASP A 14 -0.11 13.22 6.70
C ASP A 14 -0.92 12.38 5.70
N TRP A 15 -0.97 12.81 4.44
CA TRP A 15 -1.65 12.11 3.35
C TRP A 15 -0.77 11.05 2.64
N LEU A 16 0.55 11.02 2.89
CA LEU A 16 1.48 10.10 2.23
C LEU A 16 2.01 9.07 3.21
N GLN A 17 1.66 7.80 2.97
CA GLN A 17 2.27 6.67 3.65
C GLN A 17 3.36 6.07 2.76
N GLN A 18 4.59 6.03 3.27
CA GLN A 18 5.72 5.33 2.63
C GLN A 18 6.01 4.04 3.41
N VAL A 19 5.98 2.91 2.71
CA VAL A 19 6.15 1.57 3.32
C VAL A 19 7.26 0.82 2.58
N TRP A 20 8.09 0.10 3.34
CA TRP A 20 9.13 -0.76 2.79
C TRP A 20 8.61 -2.19 2.63
N PHE A 21 8.83 -2.75 1.44
CA PHE A 21 8.56 -4.15 1.12
C PHE A 21 9.89 -4.87 0.83
N ALA A 22 9.96 -6.16 1.16
CA ALA A 22 11.14 -6.96 0.85
C ALA A 22 11.17 -7.33 -0.64
N GLY A 23 12.38 -7.41 -1.21
CA GLY A 23 12.60 -7.85 -2.59
C GLY A 23 13.13 -6.74 -3.52
N ASN A 24 13.17 -7.07 -4.81
CA ASN A 24 13.57 -6.18 -5.89
C ASN A 24 12.37 -5.40 -6.47
N HIS A 25 12.57 -4.71 -7.60
CA HIS A 25 11.53 -3.89 -8.22
C HIS A 25 10.24 -4.67 -8.55
N SER A 26 10.37 -5.87 -9.11
CA SER A 26 9.24 -6.70 -9.52
C SER A 26 8.64 -7.51 -8.36
N ASP A 27 9.36 -7.69 -7.26
CA ASP A 27 8.79 -8.23 -6.02
C ASP A 27 7.80 -7.25 -5.35
N VAL A 28 7.78 -5.98 -5.76
CA VAL A 28 6.81 -4.97 -5.29
C VAL A 28 5.81 -4.58 -6.38
N GLY A 29 6.30 -4.37 -7.60
CA GLY A 29 5.49 -3.91 -8.73
C GLY A 29 4.83 -5.04 -9.54
N GLY A 30 5.20 -6.30 -9.29
CA GLY A 30 4.79 -7.45 -10.10
C GLY A 30 5.56 -7.56 -11.42
N SER A 31 4.97 -8.27 -12.39
CA SER A 31 5.52 -8.64 -13.72
C SER A 31 6.29 -9.96 -13.78
N TYR A 32 6.50 -10.65 -12.66
CA TYR A 32 6.95 -12.04 -12.69
C TYR A 32 5.81 -12.99 -13.11
N PRO A 33 6.13 -14.16 -13.69
CA PRO A 33 5.17 -15.23 -13.86
C PRO A 33 4.48 -15.59 -12.53
N GLU A 34 3.23 -16.02 -12.55
CA GLU A 34 2.39 -16.21 -11.35
C GLU A 34 3.01 -17.15 -10.30
N ASN A 35 3.71 -18.20 -10.75
CA ASN A 35 4.44 -19.14 -9.88
C ASN A 35 5.67 -18.51 -9.19
N GLU A 36 6.15 -17.35 -9.66
CA GLU A 36 7.31 -16.61 -9.19
C GLU A 36 6.93 -15.26 -8.52
N ALA A 37 5.73 -14.73 -8.79
CA ALA A 37 5.28 -13.39 -8.39
C ALA A 37 4.81 -13.25 -6.93
N ARG A 38 5.05 -14.25 -6.08
CA ARG A 38 4.43 -14.39 -4.75
C ARG A 38 4.75 -13.26 -3.77
N LEU A 39 5.91 -12.61 -3.89
CA LEU A 39 6.25 -11.46 -3.02
C LEU A 39 5.41 -10.21 -3.34
N SER A 40 5.06 -10.00 -4.62
CA SER A 40 4.29 -8.84 -5.06
C SER A 40 2.81 -8.88 -4.66
N ASP A 41 2.31 -10.06 -4.28
CA ASP A 41 0.96 -10.21 -3.74
C ASP A 41 0.81 -9.49 -2.39
N ILE A 42 1.90 -9.35 -1.63
CA ILE A 42 1.90 -8.63 -0.35
C ILE A 42 1.66 -7.13 -0.56
N SER A 43 2.40 -6.51 -1.49
CA SER A 43 2.25 -5.09 -1.81
C SER A 43 0.91 -4.81 -2.51
N LEU A 44 0.46 -5.73 -3.38
CA LEU A 44 -0.85 -5.62 -4.03
C LEU A 44 -1.99 -5.68 -3.03
N GLY A 45 -1.95 -6.64 -2.09
CA GLY A 45 -2.95 -6.74 -1.01
C GLY A 45 -2.96 -5.51 -0.10
N TRP A 46 -1.80 -4.97 0.25
CA TRP A 46 -1.70 -3.74 1.01
C TRP A 46 -2.34 -2.54 0.28
N MET A 47 -2.06 -2.39 -1.02
CA MET A 47 -2.61 -1.30 -1.83
C MET A 47 -4.13 -1.45 -2.04
N ALA A 48 -4.60 -2.67 -2.27
CA ALA A 48 -6.02 -3.01 -2.38
C ALA A 48 -6.78 -2.57 -1.12
N HIS A 49 -6.32 -2.97 0.06
CA HIS A 49 -6.93 -2.57 1.32
C HIS A 49 -6.92 -1.05 1.50
N ALA A 50 -5.82 -0.36 1.18
CA ALA A 50 -5.75 1.10 1.25
C ALA A 50 -6.75 1.77 0.29
N ALA A 51 -6.95 1.22 -0.90
CA ALA A 51 -7.88 1.71 -1.89
C ALA A 51 -9.35 1.55 -1.45
N GLU A 52 -9.72 0.40 -0.87
CA GLU A 52 -11.07 0.15 -0.34
C GLU A 52 -11.42 1.03 0.85
N ASN A 53 -10.42 1.36 1.68
CA ASN A 53 -10.59 2.17 2.87
C ASN A 53 -10.30 3.65 2.64
N PHE A 54 -10.08 4.07 1.38
CA PHE A 54 -9.82 5.46 1.07
C PHE A 54 -11.09 6.30 1.26
N PRO A 55 -11.09 7.34 2.13
CA PRO A 55 -12.27 8.15 2.36
C PRO A 55 -12.71 8.85 1.07
N ASP A 56 -13.98 8.71 0.67
CA ASP A 56 -14.51 9.56 -0.40
C ASP A 56 -14.84 10.96 0.16
N GLY A 57 -14.70 12.00 -0.66
CA GLY A 57 -14.91 13.38 -0.22
C GLY A 57 -16.38 13.72 0.14
N LYS A 58 -17.29 12.75 0.16
CA LYS A 58 -18.73 12.93 0.36
C LYS A 58 -19.28 12.13 1.54
N THR A 59 -18.59 11.08 1.99
CA THR A 59 -19.01 10.16 3.03
C THR A 59 -17.79 9.74 3.85
N PRO A 60 -17.75 10.08 5.16
CA PRO A 60 -16.68 9.64 6.06
C PRO A 60 -16.55 8.11 6.16
N ASP A 61 -17.64 7.40 5.87
CA ASP A 61 -17.75 5.93 5.86
C ASP A 61 -17.82 5.36 4.43
N GLY A 62 -17.46 6.17 3.43
CA GLY A 62 -17.50 5.79 2.02
C GLY A 62 -16.53 4.67 1.73
N PHE A 63 -17.04 3.53 1.28
CA PHE A 63 -16.23 2.49 0.64
C PHE A 63 -15.48 3.15 -0.51
N GLY A 64 -14.15 3.18 -0.46
CA GLY A 64 -13.29 3.83 -1.45
C GLY A 64 -13.40 3.19 -2.84
N ILE A 65 -12.30 2.67 -3.36
CA ILE A 65 -12.33 1.94 -4.63
C ILE A 65 -12.93 0.56 -4.37
N LYS A 66 -14.03 0.24 -5.04
CA LYS A 66 -14.63 -1.10 -4.98
C LYS A 66 -13.71 -2.11 -5.67
N LEU A 67 -13.36 -3.18 -4.97
CA LEU A 67 -12.64 -4.31 -5.53
C LEU A 67 -13.57 -5.48 -5.80
N ASP A 68 -13.16 -6.33 -6.73
CA ASP A 68 -13.84 -7.58 -7.05
C ASP A 68 -12.91 -8.75 -6.70
N ASP A 69 -13.15 -9.34 -5.52
CA ASP A 69 -12.33 -10.44 -4.98
C ASP A 69 -12.39 -11.71 -5.83
N ARG A 70 -13.31 -11.78 -6.79
CA ARG A 70 -13.32 -12.86 -7.78
C ARG A 70 -12.09 -12.79 -8.68
N PHE A 71 -11.54 -11.60 -8.90
CA PHE A 71 -10.35 -11.36 -9.73
C PHE A 71 -9.08 -11.08 -8.92
N LEU A 72 -9.20 -10.52 -7.71
CA LEU A 72 -8.05 -10.32 -6.83
C LEU A 72 -7.63 -11.67 -6.21
N LYS A 73 -6.62 -12.31 -6.80
CA LYS A 73 -6.03 -13.56 -6.30
C LYS A 73 -4.62 -13.28 -5.78
N LEU A 74 -4.43 -13.43 -4.47
CA LEU A 74 -3.17 -13.19 -3.78
C LEU A 74 -2.64 -14.49 -3.19
N ASN A 75 -1.32 -14.71 -3.23
CA ASN A 75 -0.63 -15.89 -2.73
C ASN A 75 0.64 -15.53 -1.94
N PRO A 76 0.86 -16.08 -0.73
CA PRO A 76 -0.05 -16.92 0.03
C PRO A 76 -1.25 -16.10 0.53
N ASP A 77 -2.35 -16.80 0.85
CA ASP A 77 -3.45 -16.20 1.58
C ASP A 77 -2.88 -15.46 2.82
N PRO A 78 -3.14 -14.15 2.99
CA PRO A 78 -2.70 -13.43 4.20
C PRO A 78 -3.26 -14.03 5.50
N LEU A 79 -4.28 -14.88 5.41
CA LEU A 79 -4.84 -15.66 6.52
C LEU A 79 -4.24 -17.08 6.66
N GLY A 80 -3.36 -17.50 5.74
CA GLY A 80 -2.78 -18.85 5.71
C GLY A 80 -3.75 -19.93 5.20
N PRO A 81 -3.30 -21.20 5.12
CA PRO A 81 -4.21 -22.34 4.92
C PRO A 81 -5.14 -22.57 6.12
#